data_AF-A0A5P9I5H0-F1
#
_entry.id   AF-A0A5P9I5H0-F1
#
_cell.length_a   1.000
_cell.length_b   1.000
_cell.length_c   1.000
_cell.angle_alpha   90.00
_cell.angle_beta   90.00
_cell.angle_gamma   90.00
#
_symmetry.space_group_name_H-M   'P 1'
#
loop_
_entity.id
_entity.type
_entity.pdbx_description
1 polymer ?
#
loop_
_entity_poly.entity_id
_entity_poly.type
_entity_poly.pdbx_seq_one_letter_code
_entity_poly.pdbx_strand_id
1 'polypeptide(L)'
;MLDQDLGLAQAVEQLAFEQLIPQPGKTERGAALGTIAGIVPSLVGDVTGCAFRTRCPHAIPACREAIPLRGTDSHDFRCVHADGALSKEGDAA
;
A
#
# COMPACT_ATOMS: atom_id res chain seq x y z
N MET A 1 -10.83 29.57 -3.69
CA MET A 1 -9.49 29.49 -4.34
C MET A 1 -8.56 28.61 -3.50
N LEU A 2 -9.01 27.42 -3.07
CA LEU A 2 -8.25 26.45 -2.26
C LEU A 2 -8.76 25.02 -2.55
N ASP A 3 -8.87 24.64 -3.83
CA ASP A 3 -9.27 23.29 -4.25
C ASP A 3 -8.38 22.71 -5.37
N GLN A 4 -7.34 23.43 -5.82
CA GLN A 4 -6.46 22.97 -6.91
C GLN A 4 -5.27 22.12 -6.43
N ASP A 5 -4.87 22.22 -5.15
CA ASP A 5 -3.77 21.41 -4.60
C ASP A 5 -4.20 19.97 -4.26
N LEU A 6 -5.48 19.76 -3.91
CA LEU A 6 -6.01 18.44 -3.54
C LEU A 6 -6.09 17.49 -4.74
N GLY A 7 -6.46 18.01 -5.92
CA GLY A 7 -6.50 17.24 -7.17
C GLY A 7 -5.12 16.89 -7.69
N LEU A 8 -4.10 17.72 -7.43
CA LEU A 8 -2.72 17.43 -7.80
C LEU A 8 -2.15 16.33 -6.90
N ALA A 9 -2.42 16.37 -5.59
CA ALA A 9 -1.97 15.36 -4.62
C ALA A 9 -2.55 13.96 -4.90
N GLN A 10 -3.85 13.86 -5.21
CA GLN A 10 -4.47 12.58 -5.59
C GLN A 10 -3.92 12.01 -6.91
N ALA A 11 -3.55 12.89 -7.86
CA ALA A 11 -2.91 12.45 -9.10
C ALA A 11 -1.50 11.88 -8.87
N VAL A 12 -0.72 12.42 -7.92
CA VAL A 12 0.63 11.90 -7.64
C VAL A 12 0.61 10.51 -6.99
N GLU A 13 -0.39 10.19 -6.16
CA GLU A 13 -0.50 8.86 -5.54
C GLU A 13 -0.90 7.77 -6.54
N GLN A 14 -1.80 8.07 -7.48
CA GLN A 14 -2.22 7.11 -8.52
C GLN A 14 -1.11 6.85 -9.56
N LEU A 15 -0.28 7.86 -9.85
CA LEU A 15 0.85 7.73 -10.80
C LEU A 15 2.01 6.90 -10.24
N ALA A 16 2.11 6.65 -8.93
CA ALA A 16 3.27 5.99 -8.34
C ALA A 16 3.38 4.50 -8.72
N PHE A 17 2.25 3.79 -8.84
CA PHE A 17 2.24 2.34 -9.08
C PHE A 17 2.57 1.97 -10.54
N GLU A 18 2.03 2.71 -11.50
CA GLU A 18 2.30 2.48 -12.93
C GLU A 18 3.77 2.72 -13.31
N GLN A 19 4.47 3.57 -12.55
CA GLN A 19 5.88 3.86 -12.76
C GLN A 19 6.80 2.79 -12.19
N LEU A 20 6.32 1.91 -11.30
CA LEU A 20 7.12 0.89 -10.62
C LEU A 20 7.32 -0.38 -11.46
N ILE A 21 6.54 -0.57 -12.53
CA ILE A 21 6.55 -1.77 -13.36
C ILE A 21 6.81 -1.36 -14.80
N PRO A 22 7.86 -1.87 -15.47
CA PRO A 22 8.09 -1.61 -16.89
C PRO A 22 6.90 -2.06 -17.73
N GLN A 23 6.29 -1.14 -18.45
CA GLN A 23 5.19 -1.40 -19.36
C GLN A 23 5.76 -1.64 -20.76
N PRO A 24 5.63 -2.86 -21.33
CA PRO A 24 6.11 -3.14 -22.68
C PRO A 24 5.53 -2.16 -23.70
N GLY A 25 6.38 -1.44 -24.43
CA GLY A 25 5.97 -0.44 -25.43
C GLY A 25 5.66 0.95 -24.87
N LYS A 26 5.66 1.17 -23.55
CA LYS A 26 5.48 2.49 -22.93
C LYS A 26 6.70 2.95 -22.13
N THR A 27 7.46 2.02 -21.57
CA THR A 27 8.68 2.34 -20.80
C THR A 27 9.92 2.09 -21.67
N GLU A 28 10.74 3.11 -21.89
CA GLU A 28 12.01 2.95 -22.61
C GLU A 28 12.95 2.00 -21.87
N ARG A 29 13.76 1.25 -22.64
CA ARG A 29 14.73 0.32 -22.06
C ARG A 29 15.78 1.11 -21.27
N GLY A 30 15.81 0.89 -19.94
CA GLY A 30 16.72 1.57 -19.04
C GLY A 30 16.17 2.84 -18.39
N ALA A 31 14.90 3.19 -18.64
CA ALA A 31 14.24 4.28 -17.93
C ALA A 31 14.14 3.99 -16.42
N ALA A 32 14.30 5.03 -15.61
CA ALA A 32 14.13 4.93 -14.16
C ALA A 32 12.67 4.66 -13.81
N LEU A 33 12.44 3.64 -12.98
CA LEU A 33 11.12 3.33 -12.45
C LEU A 33 10.83 4.17 -11.21
N GLY A 34 9.55 4.41 -10.94
CA GLY A 34 9.07 4.97 -9.68
C GLY A 34 9.55 4.14 -8.48
N THR A 35 9.49 4.70 -7.28
CA THR A 35 9.87 4.00 -6.05
C THR A 35 8.70 4.06 -5.06
N ILE A 36 8.36 2.93 -4.42
CA ILE A 36 7.37 2.91 -3.34
C ILE A 36 7.95 3.73 -2.18
N ALA A 37 7.21 4.74 -1.74
CA ALA A 37 7.63 5.54 -0.59
C ALA A 37 7.69 4.69 0.69
N GLY A 38 8.70 4.96 1.52
CA GLY A 38 8.90 4.30 2.82
C GLY A 38 10.11 3.38 2.86
N ILE A 39 10.37 2.82 4.04
CA ILE A 39 11.51 1.94 4.32
C ILE A 39 10.96 0.56 4.67
N VAL A 40 11.54 -0.50 4.07
CA VAL A 40 11.24 -1.88 4.48
C VAL A 40 11.69 -2.04 5.92
N PRO A 41 10.79 -2.42 6.85
CA PRO A 41 11.18 -2.62 8.23
C PRO A 41 12.24 -3.74 8.32
N SER A 42 13.20 -3.57 9.22
CA SER A 42 14.17 -4.62 9.52
C SER A 42 13.45 -5.90 9.93
N LEU A 43 13.85 -7.03 9.33
CA LEU A 43 13.41 -8.36 9.74
C LEU A 43 14.29 -8.94 10.86
N VAL A 44 15.27 -8.18 11.33
CA VAL A 44 16.11 -8.55 12.49
C VAL A 44 15.41 -8.10 13.76
N GLY A 45 15.04 -9.05 14.61
CA GLY A 45 14.29 -8.82 15.85
C GLY A 45 12.79 -9.12 15.71
N ASP A 46 12.03 -8.85 16.77
CA ASP A 46 10.59 -9.14 16.81
C ASP A 46 9.76 -8.03 16.12
N VAL A 47 8.96 -8.43 15.14
CA VAL A 47 7.95 -7.56 14.53
C VAL A 47 6.66 -7.66 15.35
N THR A 48 6.41 -6.65 16.18
CA THR A 48 5.16 -6.56 16.93
C THR A 48 4.07 -5.84 16.14
N GLY A 49 2.86 -6.39 16.20
CA GLY A 49 1.68 -5.89 15.49
C GLY A 49 1.79 -5.95 13.97
N CYS A 50 1.24 -4.95 13.28
CA CYS A 50 1.23 -4.91 11.82
C CYS A 50 2.61 -4.49 11.27
N ALA A 51 3.23 -5.36 10.47
CA ALA A 51 4.50 -5.11 9.78
C ALA A 51 4.43 -3.94 8.78
N PHE A 52 3.23 -3.61 8.30
CA PHE A 52 3.01 -2.59 7.28
C PHE A 52 2.66 -1.21 7.86
N ARG A 53 2.48 -1.09 9.19
CA ARG A 53 1.96 0.14 9.82
C ARG A 53 2.76 1.40 9.49
N THR A 54 4.06 1.28 9.23
CA THR A 54 4.96 2.41 8.95
C THR A 54 4.81 2.97 7.54
N ARG A 55 4.12 2.23 6.65
CA ARG A 55 3.89 2.57 5.23
C ARG A 55 2.43 2.46 4.80
N CYS A 56 1.53 2.09 5.71
CA CYS A 56 0.11 1.91 5.42
C CYS A 56 -0.62 3.26 5.59
N PRO A 57 -1.33 3.77 4.57
CA PRO A 57 -2.10 5.02 4.68
C PRO A 57 -3.30 4.89 5.63
N HIS A 58 -3.73 3.67 5.93
CA HIS A 58 -4.86 3.37 6.83
C HIS A 58 -4.42 3.01 8.27
N ALA A 59 -3.17 3.28 8.64
CA ALA A 59 -2.62 2.92 9.93
C ALA A 59 -3.30 3.68 11.09
N ILE A 60 -3.73 2.94 12.11
CA ILE A 60 -4.32 3.47 13.35
C ILE A 60 -3.53 2.94 14.57
N PRO A 61 -3.72 3.51 15.78
CA PRO A 61 -3.01 3.06 16.97
C PRO A 61 -3.10 1.55 17.24
N ALA A 62 -4.26 0.93 16.96
CA ALA A 62 -4.48 -0.51 17.11
C ALA A 62 -3.54 -1.37 16.25
N CYS A 63 -2.94 -0.83 15.18
CA CYS A 63 -1.98 -1.56 14.33
C CYS A 63 -0.67 -1.91 15.05
N ARG A 64 -0.42 -1.38 16.26
CA ARG A 64 0.73 -1.74 17.10
C ARG A 64 0.51 -3.02 17.92
N GLU A 65 -0.74 -3.42 18.07
CA GLU A 65 -1.16 -4.58 18.85
C GLU A 65 -1.27 -5.85 17.98
N ALA A 66 -1.59 -6.98 18.61
CA ALA A 66 -1.79 -8.25 17.91
C ALA A 66 -2.88 -8.15 16.82
N ILE A 67 -2.53 -8.51 15.58
CA ILE A 67 -3.42 -8.37 14.43
C ILE A 67 -4.24 -9.66 14.24
N PRO A 68 -5.58 -9.58 14.23
CA PRO A 68 -6.42 -10.75 14.05
C PRO A 68 -6.24 -11.35 12.65
N LEU A 69 -6.32 -12.68 12.57
CA LEU A 69 -6.53 -13.37 11.29
C LEU A 69 -8.01 -13.18 10.92
N ARG A 70 -8.25 -12.77 9.68
CA ARG A 70 -9.57 -12.57 9.08
C ARG A 70 -9.57 -13.24 7.72
N GLY A 71 -10.73 -13.60 7.20
CA GLY A 71 -10.83 -14.24 5.91
C GLY A 71 -11.97 -15.22 5.79
N THR A 72 -11.95 -15.93 4.67
CA THR A 72 -12.80 -17.09 4.36
C THR A 72 -11.89 -18.28 4.07
N ASP A 73 -12.46 -19.47 3.90
CA ASP A 73 -11.69 -20.69 3.61
C ASP A 73 -10.76 -20.60 2.38
N SER A 74 -11.01 -19.66 1.46
CA SER A 74 -10.20 -19.46 0.25
C SER A 74 -9.26 -18.26 0.31
N HIS A 75 -9.44 -17.36 1.28
CA HIS A 75 -8.67 -16.11 1.34
C HIS A 75 -8.56 -15.59 2.77
N ASP A 76 -7.32 -15.59 3.29
CA ASP A 76 -6.99 -15.10 4.61
C ASP A 76 -6.08 -13.87 4.56
N PHE A 77 -6.30 -12.95 5.50
CA PHE A 77 -5.52 -11.74 5.69
C PHE A 77 -5.42 -11.33 7.16
N ARG A 78 -4.48 -10.43 7.46
CA ARG A 78 -4.32 -9.84 8.80
C ARG A 78 -4.45 -8.33 8.72
N CYS A 79 -5.57 -7.81 9.22
CA CYS A 79 -5.82 -6.37 9.30
C CYS A 79 -6.69 -6.03 10.51
N VAL A 80 -6.49 -4.85 11.10
CA VAL A 80 -7.38 -4.32 12.13
C VAL A 80 -8.76 -4.00 11.56
N HIS A 81 -8.80 -3.49 10.32
CA HIS A 81 -10.01 -3.21 9.57
C HIS A 81 -10.64 -4.50 9.05
N ALA A 82 -11.96 -4.62 9.20
CA ALA A 82 -12.69 -5.85 8.87
C ALA A 82 -12.73 -6.13 7.37
N ASP A 83 -12.69 -5.09 6.54
CA ASP A 83 -12.63 -5.13 5.08
C ASP A 83 -11.20 -5.14 4.53
N GLY A 84 -10.19 -5.23 5.40
CA GLY A 84 -8.78 -5.19 5.01
C GLY A 84 -8.26 -3.82 4.57
N ALA A 85 -9.09 -2.76 4.60
CA ALA A 85 -8.79 -1.48 3.96
C ALA A 85 -8.32 -1.65 2.50
N LEU A 86 -9.02 -2.52 1.76
CA LEU A 86 -8.71 -2.81 0.37
C LEU A 86 -8.74 -1.52 -0.45
N SER A 87 -7.66 -1.27 -1.19
CA SER A 87 -7.65 -0.25 -2.22
C SER A 87 -8.56 -0.70 -3.36
N LYS A 88 -9.12 0.25 -4.12
CA LYS A 88 -10.01 -0.06 -5.27
C LYS A 88 -9.33 -0.93 -6.35
N GLU A 89 -8.01 -1.04 -6.32
CA GLU A 89 -7.26 -2.05 -7.07
C GLU A 89 -7.36 -3.41 -6.37
N GLY A 90 -8.55 -4.00 -6.47
CA GLY A 90 -8.89 -5.22 -5.74
C GLY A 90 -10.24 -5.84 -6.07
N ASP A 91 -11.01 -5.28 -7.02
CA ASP A 91 -12.07 -6.03 -7.68
C ASP A 91 -11.40 -7.05 -8.61
N ALA A 92 -11.00 -8.19 -8.02
CA ALA A 92 -10.67 -9.37 -8.78
C ALA A 92 -11.93 -9.84 -9.51
N ALA A 93 -11.74 -10.11 -10.81
CA ALA A 93 -12.67 -10.73 -11.73
C ALA A 93 -13.39 -11.97 -11.17
#